data_AF-A0A938R0K6-F1
#
_entry.id   AF-A0A938R0K6-F1
#
_cell.length_a   1.000
_cell.length_b   1.000
_cell.length_c   1.000
_cell.angle_alpha   90.00
_cell.angle_beta   90.00
_cell.angle_gamma   90.00
#
_symmetry.space_group_name_H-M   'P 1'
#
loop_
_entity.id
_entity.type
_entity.pdbx_description
1 polymer ?
#
loop_
_entity_poly.entity_id
_entity_poly.type
_entity_poly.pdbx_seq_one_letter_code
_entity_poly.pdbx_strand_id
1 'polypeptide(L)'
;MSRGRRRPCRAKSWRWRELPWRPSTGASPLRGCPTRWPGLSVHCGPFDGNWPPRRGTGGERSSSAGGRGSRARCGIAWSRLAGAAAPWERAASGRKPLTGKGPGRAGLSDSDQRSGHLLQSLLWGRGQQAAVPAITATEPMERNMTIWEQNLTILRQVAPALAALLERTEIPADHRLSPSRKGPLTLGVGRRQLHSAYDPVREGEAWARSQVWEGEEPVVVFGLGLGYHLLPVIQRQRPVYVVEPSPAVARLALEHQDLRPLLRGNGLRLGRAFRDLPKQARLLAHPPSRRLHPALYQRLGAFLAGVEPDGKLRVLVAGPLHGGSLPIARAVHRALRGLGHETELLDYAPYHPGYQSLREMFAGGDAGLRLEGHFMGFLARVLEERVRGFRPDLLWFLAQAPVTPPLLRRLKQQVPLIAYWFVEDFQVFPYWRDLAPEVDVFFVLQREPFFGELAGLGVKHYAFLPLAADPAIYRPLELTPEERRRYGSALSFVGAGYANRRQFFQGLLDYDLKIWGSEWDLRSPLGPMVQDGGVRVPEAEAVKIFNAGRINLNLHSSPYCRGINPGGDYLNPRVF
;
A
#
# COMPACT_ATOMS: atom_id res chain seq x y z
N MET A 1 34.24 -59.78 -13.22
CA MET A 1 32.79 -60.09 -13.13
C MET A 1 32.23 -59.21 -12.02
N SER A 2 31.21 -58.37 -12.12
CA SER A 2 30.17 -58.11 -13.12
C SER A 2 29.81 -56.61 -13.06
N ARG A 3 29.72 -55.97 -14.23
CA ARG A 3 29.27 -54.58 -14.39
C ARG A 3 27.72 -54.57 -14.40
N GLY A 4 27.10 -53.93 -13.41
CA GLY A 4 25.66 -53.66 -13.39
C GLY A 4 25.36 -52.21 -13.80
N ARG A 5 25.01 -51.99 -15.07
CA ARG A 5 24.49 -50.71 -15.58
C ARG A 5 23.13 -50.39 -14.90
N ARG A 6 23.02 -49.27 -14.19
CA ARG A 6 21.71 -48.67 -13.87
C ARG A 6 21.38 -47.59 -14.90
N ARG A 7 20.23 -47.76 -15.56
CA ARG A 7 19.64 -46.85 -16.56
C ARG A 7 19.22 -45.52 -15.91
N PRO A 8 19.25 -44.40 -16.63
CA PRO A 8 18.71 -43.13 -16.14
C PRO A 8 17.17 -43.16 -16.17
N CYS A 9 16.53 -42.90 -15.03
CA CYS A 9 15.08 -42.66 -14.97
C CYS A 9 14.77 -41.27 -15.52
N ARG A 10 13.87 -41.24 -16.51
CA ARG A 10 13.38 -40.04 -17.20
C ARG A 10 12.77 -39.03 -16.22
N ALA A 11 13.15 -37.76 -16.37
CA ALA A 11 12.48 -36.63 -15.75
C ALA A 11 11.00 -36.62 -16.16
N LYS A 12 10.09 -36.75 -15.19
CA LYS A 12 8.68 -36.44 -15.40
C LYS A 12 8.55 -34.91 -15.36
N SER A 13 8.26 -34.31 -16.51
CA SER A 13 7.83 -32.92 -16.60
C SER A 13 6.50 -32.76 -15.86
N TRP A 14 6.51 -32.08 -14.72
CA TRP A 14 5.28 -31.62 -14.09
C TRP A 14 4.78 -30.40 -14.84
N ARG A 15 3.80 -30.58 -15.73
CA ARG A 15 2.98 -29.48 -16.22
C ARG A 15 2.04 -29.08 -15.08
N TRP A 16 2.15 -27.85 -14.61
CA TRP A 16 1.11 -27.21 -13.80
C TRP A 16 -0.19 -27.23 -14.61
N ARG A 17 -1.18 -28.03 -14.18
CA ARG A 17 -2.56 -27.85 -14.60
C ARG A 17 -3.16 -26.83 -13.67
N GLU A 18 -3.58 -25.69 -14.21
CA GLU A 18 -4.48 -24.76 -13.54
C GLU A 18 -5.74 -25.53 -13.15
N LEU A 19 -5.97 -25.68 -11.85
CA LEU A 19 -7.24 -26.14 -11.33
C LEU A 19 -8.14 -24.91 -11.19
N PRO A 20 -9.32 -24.87 -11.84
CA PRO A 20 -10.24 -23.75 -11.66
C PRO A 20 -10.79 -23.77 -10.25
N TRP A 21 -10.58 -22.68 -9.53
CA TRP A 21 -11.26 -22.38 -8.27
C TRP A 21 -12.76 -22.29 -8.53
N ARG A 22 -13.54 -23.22 -7.98
CA ARG A 22 -15.02 -23.16 -8.00
C ARG A 22 -15.50 -22.55 -6.68
N PRO A 23 -16.32 -21.49 -6.69
CA PRO A 23 -16.98 -21.02 -5.49
C PRO A 23 -18.09 -22.02 -5.12
N SER A 24 -18.03 -22.61 -3.93
CA SER A 24 -19.11 -23.45 -3.42
C SER A 24 -20.26 -22.57 -2.92
N THR A 25 -21.35 -22.51 -3.68
CA THR A 25 -22.63 -21.97 -3.23
C THR A 25 -23.35 -23.00 -2.35
N GLY A 26 -23.66 -22.63 -1.11
CA GLY A 26 -24.79 -23.13 -0.31
C GLY A 26 -24.77 -24.60 0.14
N ALA A 27 -24.44 -24.82 1.41
CA ALA A 27 -24.96 -25.96 2.17
C ALA A 27 -25.33 -25.50 3.60
N SER A 28 -26.60 -25.70 3.95
CA SER A 28 -27.22 -25.43 5.26
C SER A 28 -26.76 -26.42 6.34
N PRO A 29 -27.05 -26.17 7.63
CA PRO A 29 -26.23 -26.63 8.75
C PRO A 29 -26.56 -28.07 9.18
N LEU A 30 -25.54 -28.92 9.30
CA LEU A 30 -25.64 -30.17 10.03
C LEU A 30 -25.16 -29.98 11.47
N ARG A 31 -26.10 -30.24 12.38
CA ARG A 31 -25.94 -30.30 13.84
C ARG A 31 -25.10 -31.51 14.24
N GLY A 32 -24.31 -31.34 15.29
CA GLY A 32 -23.96 -32.40 16.24
C GLY A 32 -22.56 -32.99 16.11
N CYS A 33 -21.63 -32.56 16.96
CA CYS A 33 -20.91 -33.37 17.96
C CYS A 33 -19.81 -32.53 18.66
N PRO A 34 -19.31 -32.92 19.85
CA PRO A 34 -19.58 -32.18 21.08
C PRO A 34 -18.37 -31.42 21.64
N THR A 35 -18.73 -30.45 22.47
CA THR A 35 -17.88 -29.75 23.45
C THR A 35 -17.18 -30.69 24.43
N ARG A 36 -15.96 -30.28 24.82
CA ARG A 36 -15.08 -30.69 25.95
C ARG A 36 -13.99 -31.71 25.65
N TRP A 37 -12.74 -31.23 25.67
CA TRP A 37 -11.59 -31.92 26.27
C TRP A 37 -10.75 -30.88 27.06
N PRO A 38 -10.02 -31.32 28.11
CA PRO A 38 -9.78 -30.55 29.34
C PRO A 38 -8.60 -29.57 29.25
N GLY A 39 -8.57 -28.65 30.22
CA GLY A 39 -7.62 -27.57 30.31
C GLY A 39 -6.15 -28.00 30.32
N LEU A 40 -5.37 -27.29 29.51
CA LEU A 40 -3.96 -27.02 29.77
C LEU A 40 -3.79 -25.50 29.74
N SER A 41 -3.71 -24.91 30.92
CA SER A 41 -3.21 -23.56 31.13
C SER A 41 -1.72 -23.59 30.80
N VAL A 42 -1.35 -23.16 29.58
CA VAL A 42 0.04 -22.86 29.25
C VAL A 42 0.28 -21.41 29.62
N HIS A 43 0.93 -21.20 30.77
CA HIS A 43 1.54 -19.92 31.09
C HIS A 43 2.67 -19.66 30.09
N CYS A 44 2.48 -18.72 29.17
CA CYS A 44 3.57 -18.15 28.37
C CYS A 44 4.35 -17.17 29.26
N GLY A 45 5.41 -17.66 29.90
CA GLY A 45 6.49 -16.81 30.41
C GLY A 45 7.42 -16.36 29.27
N PRO A 46 8.17 -15.26 29.44
CA PRO A 46 9.10 -14.78 28.43
C PRO A 46 10.23 -15.80 28.20
N PHE A 47 10.59 -15.95 26.93
CA PHE A 47 11.68 -16.81 26.45
C PHE A 47 13.02 -16.10 26.71
N ASP A 48 13.73 -16.49 27.78
CA ASP A 48 15.12 -16.09 28.02
C ASP A 48 16.06 -17.28 27.73
N GLY A 49 17.06 -17.03 26.89
CA GLY A 49 18.12 -17.97 26.55
C GLY A 49 19.29 -17.91 27.53
N ASN A 50 19.89 -19.08 27.77
CA ASN A 50 21.18 -19.36 28.41
C ASN A 50 21.36 -19.10 29.92
N TRP A 51 21.50 -20.19 30.68
CA TRP A 51 22.30 -20.26 31.90
C TRP A 51 23.18 -21.54 31.89
N PRO A 52 24.46 -21.48 32.32
CA PRO A 52 25.35 -22.64 32.42
C PRO A 52 25.15 -23.41 33.74
N PRO A 53 25.67 -24.64 33.90
CA PRO A 53 25.31 -25.50 35.02
C PRO A 53 26.15 -25.18 36.27
N ARG A 54 25.53 -25.14 37.45
CA ARG A 54 26.22 -25.35 38.73
C ARG A 54 25.44 -26.27 39.66
N ARG A 55 26.24 -27.00 40.43
CA ARG A 55 25.99 -28.21 41.20
C ARG A 55 25.22 -27.93 42.52
N GLY A 56 24.35 -28.88 42.89
CA GLY A 56 24.42 -29.65 44.13
C GLY A 56 23.96 -29.04 45.47
N THR A 57 23.46 -29.95 46.32
CA THR A 57 23.00 -29.86 47.74
C THR A 57 21.60 -29.30 47.92
N GLY A 58 20.63 -29.93 48.58
CA GLY A 58 20.64 -31.01 49.58
C GLY A 58 19.84 -30.55 50.81
N GLY A 59 18.92 -31.38 51.33
CA GLY A 59 18.19 -31.18 52.61
C GLY A 59 16.72 -30.76 52.45
N GLU A 60 15.74 -31.66 52.60
CA GLU A 60 15.03 -32.06 53.85
C GLU A 60 13.82 -31.14 54.18
N ARG A 61 12.59 -31.63 53.93
CA ARG A 61 11.61 -32.22 54.87
C ARG A 61 11.00 -31.22 55.87
N SER A 62 9.69 -30.97 55.76
CA SER A 62 8.64 -31.47 56.69
C SER A 62 7.29 -30.73 56.55
N SER A 63 6.19 -31.51 56.52
CA SER A 63 4.83 -31.36 57.09
C SER A 63 4.38 -30.01 57.70
N SER A 64 3.11 -29.57 57.71
CA SER A 64 1.79 -30.23 57.66
C SER A 64 0.65 -29.19 57.57
N ALA A 65 -0.48 -29.62 56.99
CA ALA A 65 -1.90 -29.33 57.27
C ALA A 65 -2.40 -27.95 57.79
N GLY A 66 -3.51 -27.50 57.19
CA GLY A 66 -4.49 -26.63 57.86
C GLY A 66 -5.24 -25.67 56.93
N GLY A 67 -6.43 -26.05 56.48
CA GLY A 67 -7.26 -25.25 55.58
C GLY A 67 -8.15 -24.20 56.28
N ARG A 68 -8.63 -23.24 55.49
CA ARG A 68 -10.03 -22.77 55.36
C ARG A 68 -10.04 -21.53 54.48
N GLY A 69 -10.97 -21.49 53.54
CA GLY A 69 -11.13 -20.38 52.62
C GLY A 69 -11.89 -19.20 53.23
N SER A 70 -11.74 -18.04 52.60
CA SER A 70 -12.81 -17.06 52.45
C SER A 70 -12.49 -16.14 51.26
N ARG A 71 -13.53 -15.86 50.48
CA ARG A 71 -13.55 -14.87 49.41
C ARG A 71 -13.50 -13.47 50.04
N ALA A 72 -12.73 -12.56 49.44
CA ALA A 72 -12.98 -11.13 49.59
C ALA A 72 -12.67 -10.40 48.28
N ARG A 73 -13.71 -9.78 47.72
CA ARG A 73 -13.62 -8.67 46.76
C ARG A 73 -13.31 -7.39 47.56
N CYS A 74 -12.41 -6.56 47.05
CA CYS A 74 -12.35 -5.10 47.22
C CYS A 74 -11.53 -4.60 46.01
N GLY A 75 -11.96 -3.67 45.17
CA GLY A 75 -12.59 -2.40 45.50
C GLY A 75 -11.47 -1.37 45.72
N ILE A 76 -10.94 -0.80 44.62
CA ILE A 76 -9.95 0.29 44.71
C ILE A 76 -10.62 1.60 44.31
N ALA A 77 -10.58 2.50 45.27
CA ALA A 77 -11.21 3.80 45.30
C ALA A 77 -10.46 4.84 44.46
N TRP A 78 -11.25 5.74 43.89
CA TRP A 78 -10.83 7.00 43.31
C TRP A 78 -10.36 7.97 44.41
N SER A 79 -9.22 8.62 44.19
CA SER A 79 -8.85 9.85 44.89
C SER A 79 -8.68 10.98 43.87
N ARG A 80 -9.62 11.93 43.95
CA ARG A 80 -9.57 13.26 43.33
C ARG A 80 -8.62 14.12 44.16
N LEU A 81 -7.74 14.86 43.49
CA LEU A 81 -7.21 16.12 44.01
C LEU A 81 -7.36 17.19 42.94
N ALA A 82 -8.28 18.11 43.20
CA ALA A 82 -8.39 19.40 42.54
C ALA A 82 -7.49 20.40 43.29
N GLY A 83 -6.84 21.30 42.56
CA GLY A 83 -6.00 22.33 43.15
C GLY A 83 -5.72 23.48 42.18
N ALA A 84 -6.52 24.54 42.35
CA ALA A 84 -6.21 25.96 42.14
C ALA A 84 -5.81 26.48 40.74
N ALA A 85 -6.70 27.29 40.19
CA ALA A 85 -6.43 28.33 39.21
C ALA A 85 -6.03 29.64 39.90
N ALA A 86 -5.09 30.40 39.34
CA ALA A 86 -5.03 31.86 39.41
C ALA A 86 -4.10 32.43 38.30
N PRO A 87 -4.29 33.69 37.87
CA PRO A 87 -4.01 34.16 36.52
C PRO A 87 -2.76 35.07 36.42
N TRP A 88 -2.28 35.30 35.20
CA TRP A 88 -1.47 36.49 34.91
C TRP A 88 -1.97 37.18 33.64
N GLU A 89 -2.20 38.48 33.80
CA GLU A 89 -2.69 39.41 32.80
C GLU A 89 -1.56 40.01 31.96
N ARG A 90 -1.97 40.40 30.75
CA ARG A 90 -1.53 41.49 29.86
C ARG A 90 -0.34 42.35 30.31
N ALA A 91 0.60 42.52 29.38
CA ALA A 91 1.21 43.82 29.11
C ALA A 91 1.21 44.08 27.60
N ALA A 92 0.74 45.28 27.24
CA ALA A 92 0.58 45.80 25.90
C ALA A 92 1.80 46.63 25.45
N SER A 93 1.71 47.09 24.19
CA SER A 93 2.57 48.05 23.49
C SER A 93 3.82 47.41 22.86
N GLY A 94 4.18 47.68 21.60
CA GLY A 94 3.67 48.60 20.59
C GLY A 94 4.82 48.87 19.62
N ARG A 95 4.56 48.86 18.30
CA ARG A 95 5.11 49.81 17.30
C ARG A 95 4.81 49.32 15.88
N LYS A 96 4.37 50.31 15.09
CA LYS A 96 4.01 50.29 13.67
C LYS A 96 5.25 50.13 12.75
N PRO A 97 5.03 49.86 11.45
CA PRO A 97 6.05 49.45 10.49
C PRO A 97 6.83 50.64 9.91
N LEU A 98 8.10 50.41 9.57
CA LEU A 98 8.92 51.34 8.80
C LEU A 98 8.78 51.04 7.30
N THR A 99 8.33 52.06 6.59
CA THR A 99 8.42 52.27 5.15
C THR A 99 9.83 52.73 4.76
N GLY A 100 10.26 52.46 3.52
CA GLY A 100 11.37 53.22 2.95
C GLY A 100 12.20 52.57 1.84
N LYS A 101 11.74 52.76 0.59
CA LYS A 101 12.47 53.19 -0.63
C LYS A 101 13.76 52.45 -1.10
N GLY A 102 13.77 52.10 -2.39
CA GLY A 102 14.94 51.74 -3.19
C GLY A 102 15.93 52.89 -3.44
N PRO A 103 16.98 52.66 -4.25
CA PRO A 103 16.97 52.93 -5.70
C PRO A 103 17.67 51.78 -6.48
N GLY A 104 17.81 51.69 -7.80
CA GLY A 104 17.61 52.57 -8.94
C GLY A 104 18.17 51.85 -10.18
N ARG A 105 17.63 52.18 -11.37
CA ARG A 105 18.04 51.68 -12.69
C ARG A 105 19.32 52.36 -13.19
N ALA A 106 20.14 51.61 -13.92
CA ALA A 106 20.95 52.03 -15.07
C ALA A 106 21.15 50.76 -15.92
N GLY A 107 21.09 50.71 -17.24
CA GLY A 107 21.32 51.73 -18.26
C GLY A 107 22.37 51.18 -19.23
N LEU A 108 21.92 50.86 -20.44
CA LEU A 108 22.59 50.25 -21.61
C LEU A 108 23.99 50.82 -21.98
N SER A 109 24.82 50.00 -22.65
CA SER A 109 25.59 50.43 -23.83
C SER A 109 25.98 49.28 -24.76
N ASP A 110 25.99 49.63 -26.05
CA ASP A 110 26.09 48.84 -27.29
C ASP A 110 27.53 48.48 -27.74
N SER A 111 27.60 47.74 -28.86
CA SER A 111 28.76 47.38 -29.73
C SER A 111 29.63 46.19 -29.25
N ASP A 112 30.00 45.19 -30.07
CA ASP A 112 30.51 45.34 -31.43
C ASP A 112 30.29 44.15 -32.40
N GLN A 113 30.42 44.45 -33.70
CA GLN A 113 30.12 43.63 -34.89
C GLN A 113 31.32 42.84 -35.45
N ARG A 114 30.99 41.75 -36.19
CA ARG A 114 31.69 41.13 -37.36
C ARG A 114 32.97 40.30 -37.14
N SER A 115 32.89 39.03 -37.60
CA SER A 115 33.67 38.49 -38.73
C SER A 115 33.12 37.13 -39.15
N GLY A 116 32.86 36.93 -40.44
CA GLY A 116 32.40 35.68 -41.01
C GLY A 116 33.38 35.08 -42.03
N HIS A 117 32.98 33.91 -42.54
CA HIS A 117 33.37 33.22 -43.77
C HIS A 117 34.59 32.28 -43.83
N LEU A 118 34.27 30.98 -44.00
CA LEU A 118 34.82 30.05 -45.01
C LEU A 118 33.87 28.82 -45.10
N LEU A 119 32.83 28.83 -45.96
CA LEU A 119 32.72 28.14 -47.28
C LEU A 119 33.17 26.66 -47.26
N GLN A 120 32.25 25.68 -47.31
CA GLN A 120 31.61 25.05 -48.48
C GLN A 120 32.55 24.34 -49.48
N SER A 121 32.47 23.01 -49.49
CA SER A 121 32.69 22.06 -50.61
C SER A 121 32.37 20.66 -50.04
N LEU A 122 31.63 19.70 -50.59
CA LEU A 122 31.10 19.41 -51.92
C LEU A 122 29.96 18.39 -51.77
N LEU A 123 28.89 18.54 -52.56
CA LEU A 123 27.95 17.48 -52.93
C LEU A 123 28.52 16.73 -54.15
N TRP A 124 28.58 15.40 -54.13
CA TRP A 124 27.93 14.50 -55.12
C TRP A 124 28.29 13.02 -54.87
N GLY A 125 27.28 12.14 -54.85
CA GLY A 125 27.39 10.85 -55.52
C GLY A 125 27.27 9.55 -54.70
N ARG A 126 26.16 8.84 -54.95
CA ARG A 126 25.88 7.41 -54.75
C ARG A 126 25.56 7.01 -53.29
N GLY A 127 24.40 6.47 -52.96
CA GLY A 127 23.50 5.62 -53.73
C GLY A 127 23.39 4.29 -52.99
N GLN A 128 22.51 4.21 -51.99
CA GLN A 128 21.92 2.98 -51.49
C GLN A 128 20.68 3.35 -50.67
N GLN A 129 19.52 3.25 -51.30
CA GLN A 129 18.24 3.17 -50.61
C GLN A 129 18.24 1.88 -49.78
N ALA A 130 18.40 1.99 -48.46
CA ALA A 130 17.91 0.94 -47.57
C ALA A 130 16.39 1.10 -47.53
N ALA A 131 15.70 0.26 -48.31
CA ALA A 131 14.26 0.12 -48.26
C ALA A 131 13.83 -0.13 -46.82
N VAL A 132 13.07 0.80 -46.25
CA VAL A 132 12.26 0.52 -45.07
C VAL A 132 11.26 -0.54 -45.51
N PRO A 133 11.23 -1.76 -44.92
CA PRO A 133 10.23 -2.73 -45.31
C PRO A 133 8.87 -2.16 -44.89
N ALA A 134 8.03 -1.90 -45.89
CA ALA A 134 6.62 -1.71 -45.68
C ALA A 134 6.13 -2.94 -44.90
N ILE A 135 5.70 -2.73 -43.67
CA ILE A 135 4.99 -3.74 -42.88
C ILE A 135 3.61 -3.86 -43.52
N THR A 136 3.54 -4.61 -44.62
CA THR A 136 2.30 -5.15 -45.16
C THR A 136 2.14 -6.57 -44.64
N ALA A 137 0.95 -6.85 -44.10
CA ALA A 137 0.41 -8.13 -43.59
C ALA A 137 0.52 -8.40 -42.07
N THR A 138 -0.24 -7.64 -41.26
CA THR A 138 -0.78 -8.09 -39.95
C THR A 138 -2.21 -8.65 -40.04
N GLU A 139 -2.75 -8.79 -41.26
CA GLU A 139 -4.17 -9.12 -41.47
C GLU A 139 -4.67 -10.52 -41.07
N PRO A 140 -3.85 -11.59 -40.90
CA PRO A 140 -4.41 -12.88 -40.51
C PRO A 140 -4.75 -12.97 -39.00
N MET A 141 -4.04 -12.22 -38.15
CA MET A 141 -4.14 -12.35 -36.69
C MET A 141 -5.24 -11.48 -36.08
N GLU A 142 -5.56 -10.33 -36.67
CA GLU A 142 -6.61 -9.43 -36.15
C GLU A 142 -8.03 -9.95 -36.38
N ARG A 143 -8.27 -10.77 -37.43
CA ARG A 143 -9.62 -11.22 -37.80
C ARG A 143 -10.31 -12.12 -36.77
N ASN A 144 -9.56 -12.74 -35.85
CA ASN A 144 -10.10 -13.64 -34.83
C ASN A 144 -10.09 -13.08 -33.39
N MET A 145 -9.58 -11.87 -33.18
CA MET A 145 -9.58 -11.27 -31.84
C MET A 145 -10.95 -10.68 -31.50
N THR A 146 -11.43 -10.96 -30.30
CA THR A 146 -12.58 -10.26 -29.70
C THR A 146 -12.30 -8.76 -29.55
N ILE A 147 -13.35 -7.94 -29.46
CA ILE A 147 -13.22 -6.49 -29.21
C ILE A 147 -12.39 -6.22 -27.95
N TRP A 148 -12.62 -7.03 -26.90
CA TRP A 148 -11.85 -6.99 -25.67
C TRP A 148 -10.34 -7.19 -25.92
N GLU A 149 -9.95 -8.24 -26.63
CA GLU A 149 -8.54 -8.55 -26.91
C GLU A 149 -7.88 -7.47 -27.78
N GLN A 150 -8.61 -6.93 -28.75
CA GLN A 150 -8.14 -5.83 -29.59
C GLN A 150 -7.84 -4.57 -28.77
N ASN A 151 -8.78 -4.17 -27.91
CA ASN A 151 -8.61 -3.03 -27.01
C ASN A 151 -7.49 -3.26 -25.98
N LEU A 152 -7.47 -4.43 -25.37
CA LEU A 152 -6.50 -4.80 -24.34
C LEU A 152 -5.08 -4.85 -24.89
N THR A 153 -4.89 -5.29 -26.14
CA THR A 153 -3.59 -5.30 -26.81
C THR A 153 -3.00 -3.89 -26.90
N ILE A 154 -3.80 -2.90 -27.32
CA ILE A 154 -3.36 -1.49 -27.32
C ILE A 154 -3.05 -1.03 -25.90
N LEU A 155 -3.92 -1.35 -24.94
CA LEU A 155 -3.78 -0.89 -23.57
C LEU A 155 -2.53 -1.45 -22.89
N ARG A 156 -2.15 -2.71 -23.15
CA ARG A 156 -0.91 -3.32 -22.65
C ARG A 156 0.33 -2.59 -23.16
N GLN A 157 0.27 -2.00 -24.35
CA GLN A 157 1.37 -1.23 -24.95
C GLN A 157 1.46 0.17 -24.34
N VAL A 158 0.34 0.89 -24.21
CA VAL A 158 0.35 2.31 -23.80
C VAL A 158 0.24 2.52 -22.28
N ALA A 159 -0.40 1.60 -21.56
CA ALA A 159 -0.71 1.71 -20.14
C ALA A 159 -0.79 0.32 -19.48
N PRO A 160 0.33 -0.42 -19.36
CA PRO A 160 0.35 -1.82 -18.91
C PRO A 160 -0.26 -2.02 -17.51
N ALA A 161 -0.06 -1.06 -16.59
CA ALA A 161 -0.65 -1.13 -15.25
C ALA A 161 -2.19 -1.03 -15.27
N LEU A 162 -2.74 -0.21 -16.18
CA LEU A 162 -4.18 -0.06 -16.37
C LEU A 162 -4.78 -1.31 -17.03
N ALA A 163 -4.09 -1.89 -18.02
CA ALA A 163 -4.47 -3.16 -18.64
C ALA A 163 -4.58 -4.27 -17.58
N ALA A 164 -3.52 -4.47 -16.79
CA ALA A 164 -3.49 -5.47 -15.72
C ALA A 164 -4.57 -5.23 -14.65
N LEU A 165 -4.97 -3.96 -14.42
CA LEU A 165 -6.08 -3.62 -13.52
C LEU A 165 -7.43 -4.04 -14.09
N LEU A 166 -7.70 -3.75 -15.35
CA LEU A 166 -8.96 -4.11 -15.99
C LEU A 166 -9.11 -5.63 -16.14
N GLU A 167 -8.02 -6.35 -16.44
CA GLU A 167 -8.03 -7.82 -16.53
C GLU A 167 -8.50 -8.49 -15.23
N ARG A 168 -8.01 -8.00 -14.08
CA ARG A 168 -8.38 -8.50 -12.75
C ARG A 168 -9.66 -7.88 -12.17
N THR A 169 -10.28 -6.93 -12.87
CA THR A 169 -11.46 -6.23 -12.36
C THR A 169 -12.67 -7.15 -12.44
N GLU A 170 -13.20 -7.58 -11.31
CA GLU A 170 -14.47 -8.30 -11.26
C GLU A 170 -15.64 -7.36 -11.54
N ILE A 171 -16.63 -7.83 -12.31
CA ILE A 171 -17.86 -7.08 -12.58
C ILE A 171 -18.86 -7.36 -11.45
N PRO A 172 -19.26 -6.34 -10.67
CA PRO A 172 -20.23 -6.54 -9.60
C PRO A 172 -21.61 -6.92 -10.14
N ALA A 173 -22.36 -7.71 -9.39
CA ALA A 173 -23.67 -8.23 -9.81
C ALA A 173 -24.74 -7.13 -10.09
N ASP A 174 -24.54 -5.92 -9.56
CA ASP A 174 -25.44 -4.79 -9.77
C ASP A 174 -25.15 -4.01 -11.08
N HIS A 175 -24.13 -4.41 -11.85
CA HIS A 175 -23.84 -3.92 -13.19
C HIS A 175 -24.55 -4.81 -14.22
N ARG A 176 -25.72 -4.38 -14.68
CA ARG A 176 -26.60 -5.17 -15.55
C ARG A 176 -26.49 -4.70 -17.00
N LEU A 177 -25.97 -5.58 -17.85
CA LEU A 177 -26.03 -5.43 -19.30
C LEU A 177 -27.27 -6.11 -19.87
N SER A 178 -27.94 -5.45 -20.81
CA SER A 178 -29.06 -6.03 -21.56
C SER A 178 -29.16 -5.40 -22.95
N PRO A 179 -29.72 -6.07 -23.96
CA PRO A 179 -30.08 -5.43 -25.22
C PRO A 179 -31.07 -4.29 -25.01
N SER A 180 -30.90 -3.19 -25.74
CA SER A 180 -31.93 -2.15 -25.88
C SER A 180 -33.03 -2.58 -26.86
N ARG A 181 -34.14 -1.84 -26.94
CA ARG A 181 -35.21 -2.13 -27.92
C ARG A 181 -34.73 -2.08 -29.38
N LYS A 182 -33.66 -1.35 -29.67
CA LYS A 182 -33.05 -1.28 -31.01
C LYS A 182 -31.91 -2.29 -31.22
N GLY A 183 -31.55 -3.08 -30.20
CA GLY A 183 -30.51 -4.11 -30.29
C GLY A 183 -29.25 -3.80 -29.48
N PRO A 184 -28.58 -2.64 -29.65
CA PRO A 184 -27.33 -2.33 -28.94
C PRO A 184 -27.48 -2.43 -27.42
N LEU A 185 -26.40 -2.84 -26.74
CA LEU A 185 -26.42 -3.06 -25.30
C LEU A 185 -26.64 -1.75 -24.52
N THR A 186 -27.39 -1.84 -23.45
CA THR A 186 -27.58 -0.79 -22.45
C THR A 186 -27.05 -1.27 -21.10
N LEU A 187 -26.57 -0.33 -20.28
CA LEU A 187 -25.97 -0.63 -18.97
C LEU A 187 -26.77 0.04 -17.86
N GLY A 188 -27.17 -0.74 -16.87
CA GLY A 188 -27.65 -0.26 -15.58
C GLY A 188 -26.63 -0.53 -14.47
N VAL A 189 -26.47 0.41 -13.54
CA VAL A 189 -25.63 0.26 -12.35
C VAL A 189 -26.48 0.56 -11.11
N GLY A 190 -26.66 -0.45 -10.25
CA GLY A 190 -27.55 -0.36 -9.10
C GLY A 190 -28.99 -0.06 -9.53
N ARG A 191 -29.52 1.10 -9.14
CA ARG A 191 -30.86 1.59 -9.52
C ARG A 191 -30.86 2.58 -10.68
N ARG A 192 -29.70 2.93 -11.24
CA ARG A 192 -29.59 3.94 -12.29
C ARG A 192 -29.29 3.30 -13.62
N GLN A 193 -29.92 3.83 -14.66
CA GLN A 193 -29.58 3.49 -16.03
C GLN A 193 -28.49 4.45 -16.53
N LEU A 194 -27.43 3.90 -17.11
CA LEU A 194 -26.35 4.68 -17.72
C LEU A 194 -26.61 5.01 -19.19
N HIS A 195 -27.39 4.20 -19.90
CA HIS A 195 -27.75 4.46 -21.30
C HIS A 195 -29.22 4.19 -21.57
N SER A 196 -29.78 4.78 -22.62
CA SER A 196 -31.15 4.55 -23.05
C SER A 196 -31.47 3.05 -23.18
N ALA A 197 -32.61 2.64 -22.62
CA ALA A 197 -33.15 1.30 -22.83
C ALA A 197 -33.81 1.14 -24.22
N TYR A 198 -34.04 2.27 -24.93
CA TYR A 198 -34.64 2.28 -26.26
C TYR A 198 -33.58 2.24 -27.35
N ASP A 199 -32.67 3.22 -27.36
CA ASP A 199 -31.64 3.41 -28.40
C ASP A 199 -30.45 4.18 -27.81
N PRO A 200 -29.44 3.48 -27.27
CA PRO A 200 -28.29 4.09 -26.62
C PRO A 200 -27.31 4.72 -27.61
N VAL A 201 -27.30 4.27 -28.87
CA VAL A 201 -26.46 4.86 -29.93
C VAL A 201 -26.97 6.26 -30.28
N ARG A 202 -28.27 6.39 -30.56
CA ARG A 202 -28.90 7.69 -30.86
C ARG A 202 -28.78 8.67 -29.68
N GLU A 203 -28.89 8.18 -28.45
CA GLU A 203 -28.65 8.99 -27.24
C GLU A 203 -27.22 9.53 -27.22
N GLY A 204 -26.22 8.68 -27.46
CA GLY A 204 -24.81 9.07 -27.52
C GLY A 204 -24.53 10.09 -28.62
N GLU A 205 -25.07 9.90 -29.83
CA GLU A 205 -24.96 10.86 -30.93
C GLU A 205 -25.64 12.20 -30.62
N ALA A 206 -26.83 12.17 -30.00
CA ALA A 206 -27.54 13.37 -29.59
C ALA A 206 -26.74 14.15 -28.52
N TRP A 207 -26.12 13.45 -27.57
CA TRP A 207 -25.21 14.06 -26.61
C TRP A 207 -24.02 14.71 -27.32
N ALA A 208 -23.36 14.01 -28.25
CA ALA A 208 -22.19 14.54 -28.94
C ALA A 208 -22.50 15.78 -29.79
N ARG A 209 -23.68 15.81 -30.43
CA ARG A 209 -24.18 16.98 -31.19
C ARG A 209 -24.51 18.18 -30.31
N SER A 210 -24.91 17.97 -29.06
CA SER A 210 -25.28 19.07 -28.16
C SER A 210 -24.07 19.72 -27.46
N GLN A 211 -22.87 19.16 -27.59
CA GLN A 211 -21.66 19.76 -27.03
C GLN A 211 -21.11 20.86 -27.95
N VAL A 212 -20.53 21.90 -27.34
CA VAL A 212 -19.80 22.95 -28.06
C VAL A 212 -18.35 22.50 -28.27
N TRP A 213 -17.89 22.50 -29.52
CA TRP A 213 -16.56 22.00 -29.90
C TRP A 213 -15.56 23.11 -30.30
N GLU A 214 -15.93 24.39 -30.18
CA GLU A 214 -15.09 25.56 -30.50
C GLU A 214 -13.81 25.62 -29.65
N GLY A 215 -12.69 26.13 -30.17
CA GLY A 215 -11.41 26.23 -29.46
C GLY A 215 -10.48 25.02 -29.62
N GLU A 216 -9.21 25.23 -29.30
CA GLU A 216 -8.14 24.23 -29.48
C GLU A 216 -7.78 23.48 -28.19
N GLU A 217 -8.36 23.85 -27.05
CA GLU A 217 -8.02 23.23 -25.77
C GLU A 217 -8.39 21.74 -25.72
N PRO A 218 -7.59 20.91 -25.03
CA PRO A 218 -7.90 19.50 -24.85
C PRO A 218 -9.27 19.29 -24.22
N VAL A 219 -9.94 18.19 -24.59
CA VAL A 219 -11.23 17.81 -23.98
C VAL A 219 -11.05 16.67 -23.01
N VAL A 220 -11.66 16.81 -21.84
CA VAL A 220 -11.80 15.75 -20.85
C VAL A 220 -13.28 15.41 -20.70
N VAL A 221 -13.65 14.16 -20.94
CA VAL A 221 -15.01 13.66 -20.73
C VAL A 221 -15.07 12.88 -19.42
N PHE A 222 -15.95 13.30 -18.51
CA PHE A 222 -16.24 12.58 -17.28
C PHE A 222 -17.31 11.51 -17.52
N GLY A 223 -16.93 10.25 -17.35
CA GLY A 223 -17.77 9.08 -17.58
C GLY A 223 -17.63 8.53 -19.01
N LEU A 224 -17.15 7.30 -19.11
CA LEU A 224 -17.10 6.48 -20.31
C LEU A 224 -18.44 5.80 -20.58
N GLY A 225 -19.13 5.32 -19.53
CA GLY A 225 -20.31 4.49 -19.71
C GLY A 225 -19.97 3.26 -20.57
N LEU A 226 -20.68 3.06 -21.69
CA LEU A 226 -20.37 2.05 -22.71
C LEU A 226 -19.72 2.70 -23.95
N GLY A 227 -19.37 3.98 -23.91
CA GLY A 227 -18.65 4.66 -25.00
C GLY A 227 -19.47 5.21 -26.15
N TYR A 228 -20.80 5.00 -26.21
CA TYR A 228 -21.64 5.47 -27.33
C TYR A 228 -21.51 6.96 -27.62
N HIS A 229 -21.45 7.80 -26.59
CA HIS A 229 -21.29 9.25 -26.73
C HIS A 229 -19.88 9.69 -27.13
N LEU A 230 -18.89 8.80 -27.00
CA LEU A 230 -17.51 9.07 -27.38
C LEU A 230 -17.22 8.69 -28.83
N LEU A 231 -17.87 7.65 -29.38
CA LEU A 231 -17.61 7.20 -30.76
C LEU A 231 -17.68 8.35 -31.79
N PRO A 232 -18.66 9.28 -31.74
CA PRO A 232 -18.70 10.43 -32.65
C PRO A 232 -17.59 11.45 -32.39
N VAL A 233 -17.00 11.45 -31.20
CA VAL A 233 -16.06 12.47 -30.71
C VAL A 233 -14.61 12.07 -30.92
N ILE A 234 -14.26 10.80 -30.65
CA ILE A 234 -12.87 10.29 -30.70
C ILE A 234 -12.29 10.27 -32.12
N GLN A 235 -13.11 10.50 -33.14
CA GLN A 235 -12.69 10.64 -34.53
C GLN A 235 -12.26 12.07 -34.89
N ARG A 236 -12.46 13.05 -34.01
CA ARG A 236 -12.04 14.45 -34.24
C ARG A 236 -10.53 14.58 -34.06
N GLN A 237 -9.89 15.47 -34.82
CA GLN A 237 -8.45 15.77 -34.75
C GLN A 237 -8.10 16.65 -33.51
N ARG A 238 -8.50 16.23 -32.31
CA ARG A 238 -8.15 16.91 -31.06
C ARG A 238 -7.89 15.89 -29.96
N PRO A 239 -6.95 16.14 -29.02
CA PRO A 239 -6.77 15.28 -27.87
C PRO A 239 -8.06 15.17 -27.03
N VAL A 240 -8.52 13.93 -26.85
CA VAL A 240 -9.69 13.59 -26.02
C VAL A 240 -9.24 12.62 -24.94
N TYR A 241 -9.49 13.01 -23.69
CA TYR A 241 -9.28 12.18 -22.52
C TYR A 241 -10.62 11.83 -21.88
N VAL A 242 -10.67 10.69 -21.20
CA VAL A 242 -11.86 10.19 -20.52
C VAL A 242 -11.47 9.77 -19.11
N VAL A 243 -12.22 10.27 -18.13
CA VAL A 243 -12.11 9.85 -16.74
C VAL A 243 -13.34 9.01 -16.41
N GLU A 244 -13.18 7.68 -16.34
CA GLU A 244 -14.25 6.76 -15.94
C GLU A 244 -14.14 6.46 -14.44
N PRO A 245 -15.17 6.78 -13.63
CA PRO A 245 -15.13 6.50 -12.20
C PRO A 245 -15.01 5.02 -11.82
N SER A 246 -15.62 4.11 -12.59
CA SER A 246 -15.73 2.70 -12.24
C SER A 246 -14.86 1.82 -13.15
N PRO A 247 -13.88 1.07 -12.60
CA PRO A 247 -13.13 0.08 -13.36
C PRO A 247 -14.04 -0.97 -14.01
N ALA A 248 -15.13 -1.36 -13.36
CA ALA A 248 -16.08 -2.34 -13.90
C ALA A 248 -16.83 -1.77 -15.12
N VAL A 249 -17.28 -0.52 -15.07
CA VAL A 249 -17.91 0.15 -16.22
C VAL A 249 -16.91 0.28 -17.37
N ALA A 250 -15.67 0.66 -17.08
CA ALA A 250 -14.63 0.72 -18.10
C ALA A 250 -14.40 -0.66 -18.74
N ARG A 251 -14.21 -1.71 -17.95
CA ARG A 251 -14.05 -3.08 -18.45
C ARG A 251 -15.20 -3.46 -19.40
N LEU A 252 -16.45 -3.26 -19.00
CA LEU A 252 -17.62 -3.56 -19.84
C LEU A 252 -17.64 -2.76 -21.14
N ALA A 253 -17.21 -1.50 -21.12
CA ALA A 253 -17.08 -0.69 -22.33
C ALA A 253 -16.01 -1.27 -23.29
N LEU A 254 -14.82 -1.61 -22.76
CA LEU A 254 -13.74 -2.20 -23.57
C LEU A 254 -14.09 -3.62 -24.06
N GLU A 255 -15.00 -4.35 -23.41
CA GLU A 255 -15.47 -5.65 -23.88
C GLU A 255 -16.46 -5.55 -25.05
N HIS A 256 -17.17 -4.42 -25.17
CA HIS A 256 -18.30 -4.28 -26.09
C HIS A 256 -18.19 -3.17 -27.12
N GLN A 257 -17.19 -2.28 -27.03
CA GLN A 257 -16.94 -1.26 -28.04
C GLN A 257 -15.48 -1.19 -28.47
N ASP A 258 -15.26 -0.94 -29.75
CA ASP A 258 -13.93 -0.60 -30.26
C ASP A 258 -13.55 0.81 -29.80
N LEU A 259 -12.70 0.87 -28.78
CA LEU A 259 -12.18 2.11 -28.20
C LEU A 259 -10.71 2.31 -28.54
N ARG A 260 -10.12 1.51 -29.44
CA ARG A 260 -8.72 1.64 -29.86
C ARG A 260 -8.33 3.07 -30.24
N PRO A 261 -9.17 3.89 -30.92
CA PRO A 261 -8.82 5.29 -31.21
C PRO A 261 -8.54 6.11 -29.94
N LEU A 262 -9.34 5.93 -28.87
CA LEU A 262 -9.11 6.58 -27.57
C LEU A 262 -7.85 6.01 -26.88
N LEU A 263 -7.70 4.69 -26.91
CA LEU A 263 -6.64 4.01 -26.16
C LEU A 263 -5.25 4.28 -26.76
N ARG A 264 -5.10 4.36 -28.10
CA ARG A 264 -3.81 4.68 -28.74
C ARG A 264 -3.23 6.02 -28.28
N GLY A 265 -4.08 7.00 -27.99
CA GLY A 265 -3.67 8.29 -27.44
C GLY A 265 -3.45 8.30 -25.92
N ASN A 266 -3.44 7.12 -25.28
CA ASN A 266 -3.46 6.97 -23.82
C ASN A 266 -4.58 7.82 -23.18
N GLY A 267 -5.79 7.80 -23.77
CA GLY A 267 -6.88 8.70 -23.40
C GLY A 267 -7.69 8.31 -22.17
N LEU A 268 -7.57 7.08 -21.64
CA LEU A 268 -8.41 6.59 -20.55
C LEU A 268 -7.71 6.72 -19.18
N ARG A 269 -8.41 7.30 -18.20
CA ARG A 269 -8.04 7.31 -16.77
C ARG A 269 -9.19 6.76 -15.93
N LEU A 270 -8.83 6.05 -14.85
CA LEU A 270 -9.81 5.49 -13.91
C LEU A 270 -9.79 6.24 -12.58
N GLY A 271 -10.98 6.48 -12.03
CA GLY A 271 -11.15 7.06 -10.71
C GLY A 271 -10.39 8.38 -10.54
N ARG A 272 -9.39 8.40 -9.65
CA ARG A 272 -8.57 9.59 -9.34
C ARG A 272 -7.27 9.70 -10.14
N ALA A 273 -7.02 8.78 -11.06
CA ALA A 273 -5.78 8.75 -11.84
C ALA A 273 -5.76 9.80 -12.96
N PHE A 274 -6.21 11.03 -12.73
CA PHE A 274 -6.30 12.08 -13.76
C PHE A 274 -5.29 13.22 -13.55
N ARG A 275 -4.33 13.06 -12.63
CA ARG A 275 -3.37 14.11 -12.26
C ARG A 275 -2.35 14.45 -13.35
N ASP A 276 -2.19 13.56 -14.33
CA ASP A 276 -1.34 13.74 -15.50
C ASP A 276 -2.07 14.42 -16.68
N LEU A 277 -3.38 14.66 -16.56
CA LEU A 277 -4.15 15.33 -17.60
C LEU A 277 -3.79 16.83 -17.68
N PRO A 278 -3.89 17.45 -18.87
CA PRO A 278 -3.62 18.86 -19.03
C PRO A 278 -4.59 19.71 -18.18
N LYS A 279 -4.04 20.67 -17.43
CA LYS A 279 -4.84 21.73 -16.78
C LYS A 279 -5.47 22.63 -17.85
N GLN A 280 -6.51 23.36 -17.47
CA GLN A 280 -7.31 24.24 -18.34
C GLN A 280 -7.99 23.53 -19.52
N ALA A 281 -8.17 22.21 -19.42
CA ALA A 281 -8.92 21.44 -20.40
C ALA A 281 -10.43 21.64 -20.22
N ARG A 282 -11.17 21.56 -21.33
CA ARG A 282 -12.62 21.64 -21.31
C ARG A 282 -13.22 20.35 -20.77
N LEU A 283 -14.00 20.48 -19.69
CA LEU A 283 -14.67 19.36 -19.04
C LEU A 283 -16.09 19.16 -19.58
N LEU A 284 -16.33 18.02 -20.23
CA LEU A 284 -17.65 17.55 -20.63
C LEU A 284 -18.09 16.40 -19.71
N ALA A 285 -19.40 16.20 -19.53
CA ALA A 285 -19.91 15.18 -18.61
C ALA A 285 -20.93 14.28 -19.27
N HIS A 286 -20.74 12.96 -19.13
CA HIS A 286 -21.79 11.98 -19.32
C HIS A 286 -22.77 12.10 -18.14
N PRO A 287 -24.01 12.60 -18.35
CA PRO A 287 -24.88 13.00 -17.23
C PRO A 287 -25.21 11.88 -16.24
N PRO A 288 -25.49 10.63 -16.66
CA PRO A 288 -25.69 9.51 -15.74
C PRO A 288 -24.45 9.23 -14.87
N SER A 289 -23.24 9.22 -15.44
CA SER A 289 -22.00 9.03 -14.69
C SER A 289 -21.75 10.15 -13.69
N ARG A 290 -22.01 11.41 -14.06
CA ARG A 290 -21.93 12.57 -13.15
C ARG A 290 -22.87 12.42 -11.96
N ARG A 291 -24.10 11.95 -12.18
CA ARG A 291 -25.09 11.74 -11.11
C ARG A 291 -24.71 10.59 -10.17
N LEU A 292 -24.04 9.56 -10.68
CA LEU A 292 -23.50 8.47 -9.86
C LEU A 292 -22.28 8.89 -9.04
N HIS A 293 -21.42 9.75 -9.60
CA HIS A 293 -20.14 10.12 -8.99
C HIS A 293 -19.93 11.65 -8.89
N PRO A 294 -20.82 12.39 -8.20
CA PRO A 294 -20.79 13.84 -8.19
C PRO A 294 -19.51 14.40 -7.54
N ALA A 295 -19.01 13.76 -6.47
CA ALA A 295 -17.81 14.20 -5.78
C ALA A 295 -16.55 14.07 -6.65
N LEU A 296 -16.45 13.00 -7.44
CA LEU A 296 -15.30 12.81 -8.34
C LEU A 296 -15.35 13.81 -9.51
N TYR A 297 -16.53 14.09 -10.04
CA TYR A 297 -16.72 15.12 -11.07
C TYR A 297 -16.30 16.50 -10.58
N GLN A 298 -16.70 16.89 -9.37
CA GLN A 298 -16.29 18.16 -8.75
C GLN A 298 -14.77 18.24 -8.57
N ARG A 299 -14.14 17.15 -8.11
CA ARG A 299 -12.67 17.08 -7.97
C ARG A 299 -11.96 17.21 -9.31
N LEU A 300 -12.43 16.53 -10.35
CA LEU A 300 -11.86 16.66 -11.69
C LEU A 300 -12.00 18.11 -12.20
N GLY A 301 -13.17 18.72 -12.01
CA GLY A 301 -13.40 20.13 -12.37
C GLY A 301 -12.43 21.09 -11.68
N ALA A 302 -12.24 20.94 -10.36
CA ALA A 302 -11.27 21.74 -9.60
C ALA A 302 -9.83 21.55 -10.14
N PHE A 303 -9.41 20.29 -10.34
CA PHE A 303 -8.08 19.98 -10.90
C PHE A 303 -7.85 20.65 -12.26
N LEU A 304 -8.81 20.52 -13.17
CA LEU A 304 -8.72 21.14 -14.50
C LEU A 304 -8.73 22.66 -14.43
N ALA A 305 -9.42 23.27 -13.44
CA ALA A 305 -9.34 24.70 -13.18
C ALA A 305 -8.01 25.14 -12.52
N GLY A 306 -7.08 24.22 -12.28
CA GLY A 306 -5.80 24.51 -11.62
C GLY A 306 -5.88 24.61 -10.09
N VAL A 307 -7.05 24.32 -9.51
CA VAL A 307 -7.26 24.23 -8.07
C VAL A 307 -6.92 22.80 -7.64
N GLU A 308 -5.98 22.63 -6.70
CA GLU A 308 -5.68 21.30 -6.17
C GLU A 308 -6.93 20.73 -5.46
N PRO A 309 -7.57 19.68 -6.01
CA PRO A 309 -8.91 19.25 -5.60
C PRO A 309 -8.97 18.62 -4.20
N ASP A 310 -7.80 18.26 -3.66
CA ASP A 310 -7.64 17.60 -2.38
C ASP A 310 -7.12 18.55 -1.28
N GLY A 311 -6.76 19.80 -1.63
CA GLY A 311 -6.06 20.71 -0.74
C GLY A 311 -4.68 20.20 -0.31
N LYS A 312 -3.79 21.11 0.07
CA LYS A 312 -2.52 20.73 0.69
C LYS A 312 -2.76 20.53 2.19
N LEU A 313 -2.86 19.28 2.62
CA LEU A 313 -2.88 18.93 4.04
C LEU A 313 -1.48 19.01 4.65
N ARG A 314 -1.44 19.33 5.94
CA ARG A 314 -0.26 19.21 6.81
C ARG A 314 -0.38 17.89 7.57
N VAL A 315 0.45 16.92 7.22
CA VAL A 315 0.37 15.56 7.76
C VAL A 315 1.60 15.25 8.62
N LEU A 316 1.37 15.00 9.90
CA LEU A 316 2.42 14.51 10.81
C LEU A 316 2.34 12.98 10.85
N VAL A 317 3.41 12.29 10.46
CA VAL A 317 3.52 10.84 10.51
C VAL A 317 4.31 10.45 11.76
N ALA A 318 3.73 9.63 12.63
CA ALA A 318 4.38 9.14 13.85
C ALA A 318 4.67 7.64 13.73
N GLY A 319 5.96 7.29 13.67
CA GLY A 319 6.44 5.91 13.57
C GLY A 319 6.69 5.25 14.94
N PRO A 320 7.13 3.97 14.95
CA PRO A 320 7.62 3.31 16.16
C PRO A 320 9.08 3.68 16.47
N LEU A 321 9.59 3.25 17.63
CA LEU A 321 11.02 3.34 17.96
C LEU A 321 11.87 2.37 17.10
N HIS A 322 11.32 1.22 16.72
CA HIS A 322 12.06 0.20 15.97
C HIS A 322 11.08 -0.76 15.28
N GLY A 323 11.61 -1.83 14.67
CA GLY A 323 10.78 -2.92 14.17
C GLY A 323 10.37 -2.76 12.70
N GLY A 324 9.35 -3.55 12.29
CA GLY A 324 8.87 -3.62 10.90
C GLY A 324 8.06 -2.40 10.46
N SER A 325 7.44 -1.69 11.42
CA SER A 325 6.58 -0.54 11.15
C SER A 325 7.36 0.74 10.87
N LEU A 326 8.65 0.81 11.24
CA LEU A 326 9.53 1.94 10.98
C LEU A 326 9.79 2.23 9.49
N PRO A 327 10.23 1.27 8.65
CA PRO A 327 10.38 1.50 7.21
C PRO A 327 9.05 1.87 6.54
N ILE A 328 7.93 1.30 7.02
CA ILE A 328 6.59 1.64 6.53
C ILE A 328 6.25 3.11 6.84
N ALA A 329 6.55 3.61 8.05
CA ALA A 329 6.35 5.02 8.40
C ALA A 329 7.13 5.96 7.47
N ARG A 330 8.36 5.59 7.11
CA ARG A 330 9.20 6.34 6.15
C ARG A 330 8.61 6.32 4.74
N ALA A 331 8.08 5.18 4.30
CA ALA A 331 7.40 5.05 3.01
C ALA A 331 6.11 5.87 2.95
N VAL A 332 5.29 5.83 4.00
CA VAL A 332 4.07 6.65 4.13
C VAL A 332 4.41 8.14 4.04
N HIS A 333 5.43 8.59 4.78
CA HIS A 333 5.90 9.97 4.73
C HIS A 333 6.30 10.40 3.31
N ARG A 334 7.06 9.58 2.58
CA ARG A 334 7.43 9.85 1.18
C ARG A 334 6.21 9.84 0.25
N ALA A 335 5.32 8.87 0.40
CA ALA A 335 4.12 8.74 -0.43
C ALA A 335 3.19 9.96 -0.27
N LEU A 336 2.91 10.38 0.96
CA LEU A 336 2.10 11.57 1.24
C LEU A 336 2.75 12.85 0.71
N ARG A 337 4.08 12.97 0.80
CA ARG A 337 4.83 14.08 0.19
C ARG A 337 4.71 14.07 -1.33
N GLY A 338 4.83 12.89 -1.95
CA GLY A 338 4.66 12.69 -3.40
C GLY A 338 3.24 13.00 -3.88
N LEU A 339 2.23 12.88 -3.01
CA LEU A 339 0.85 13.30 -3.28
C LEU A 339 0.64 14.81 -3.22
N GLY A 340 1.66 15.60 -2.84
CA GLY A 340 1.64 17.06 -2.80
C GLY A 340 1.31 17.65 -1.42
N HIS A 341 1.24 16.83 -0.36
CA HIS A 341 0.98 17.31 0.99
C HIS A 341 2.23 17.89 1.65
N GLU A 342 2.04 18.78 2.63
CA GLU A 342 3.10 19.15 3.56
C GLU A 342 3.23 18.04 4.60
N THR A 343 4.38 17.40 4.67
CA THR A 343 4.53 16.23 5.53
C THR A 343 5.75 16.35 6.43
N GLU A 344 5.61 15.80 7.63
CA GLU A 344 6.70 15.65 8.58
C GLU A 344 6.68 14.22 9.14
N LEU A 345 7.86 13.62 9.28
CA LEU A 345 8.04 12.35 9.98
C LEU A 345 8.62 12.61 11.36
N LEU A 346 7.86 12.22 12.39
CA LEU A 346 8.39 12.12 13.75
C LEU A 346 9.06 10.75 13.92
N ASP A 347 10.38 10.72 13.67
CA ASP A 347 11.20 9.52 13.78
C ASP A 347 11.66 9.30 15.23
N TYR A 348 11.16 8.24 15.87
CA TYR A 348 11.57 7.85 17.21
C TYR A 348 12.76 6.88 17.24
N ALA A 349 13.26 6.43 16.09
CA ALA A 349 14.35 5.48 16.02
C ALA A 349 15.62 5.89 16.77
N PRO A 350 16.03 7.18 16.77
CA PRO A 350 17.18 7.62 17.56
C PRO A 350 17.04 7.38 19.08
N TYR A 351 15.82 7.27 19.60
CA TYR A 351 15.58 7.02 21.03
C TYR A 351 15.64 5.52 21.39
N HIS A 352 15.66 4.63 20.39
CA HIS A 352 15.63 3.19 20.63
C HIS A 352 16.84 2.65 21.43
N PRO A 353 18.10 3.03 21.15
CA PRO A 353 19.24 2.55 21.94
C PRO A 353 19.11 2.92 23.43
N GLY A 354 18.69 4.14 23.73
CA GLY A 354 18.46 4.58 25.12
C GLY A 354 17.34 3.81 25.80
N TYR A 355 16.25 3.53 25.08
CA TYR A 355 15.18 2.67 25.58
C TYR A 355 15.66 1.24 25.87
N GLN A 356 16.50 0.67 25.00
CA GLN A 356 17.07 -0.67 25.22
C GLN A 356 17.98 -0.71 26.43
N SER A 357 18.90 0.24 26.57
CA SER A 357 19.79 0.32 27.74
C SER A 357 19.02 0.45 29.05
N LEU A 358 17.92 1.22 29.06
CA LEU A 358 17.03 1.34 30.22
C LEU A 358 16.37 0.00 30.57
N ARG A 359 15.91 -0.75 29.57
CA ARG A 359 15.31 -2.07 29.79
C ARG A 359 16.30 -3.10 30.32
N GLU A 360 17.52 -3.10 29.81
CA GLU A 360 18.58 -4.01 30.24
C GLU A 360 19.02 -3.72 31.68
N MET A 361 19.13 -2.44 32.05
CA MET A 361 19.54 -2.01 33.38
C MET A 361 18.52 -2.38 34.48
N PHE A 362 17.24 -2.38 34.16
CA PHE A 362 16.14 -2.58 35.12
C PHE A 362 15.26 -3.79 34.79
N ALA A 363 15.84 -4.83 34.21
CA ALA A 363 15.11 -6.02 33.78
C ALA A 363 14.33 -6.68 34.94
N GLY A 364 13.05 -6.96 34.71
CA GLY A 364 12.25 -7.84 35.57
C GLY A 364 11.70 -7.25 36.88
N GLY A 365 11.71 -5.92 37.07
CA GLY A 365 11.17 -5.27 38.28
C GLY A 365 10.25 -4.07 38.03
N ASP A 366 9.41 -3.72 39.02
CA ASP A 366 8.46 -2.61 38.96
C ASP A 366 9.12 -1.25 38.65
N ALA A 367 10.37 -1.08 39.08
CA ALA A 367 11.14 0.13 38.79
C ALA A 367 11.39 0.30 37.28
N GLY A 368 11.71 -0.80 36.57
CA GLY A 368 11.88 -0.81 35.12
C GLY A 368 10.59 -0.40 34.41
N LEU A 369 9.46 -1.01 34.77
CA LEU A 369 8.15 -0.65 34.20
C LEU A 369 7.80 0.82 34.41
N ARG A 370 8.07 1.39 35.59
CA ARG A 370 7.85 2.83 35.84
C ARG A 370 8.76 3.70 34.99
N LEU A 371 10.05 3.36 34.89
CA LEU A 371 11.02 4.11 34.09
C LEU A 371 10.71 4.04 32.59
N GLU A 372 10.31 2.88 32.08
CA GLU A 372 9.79 2.73 30.71
C GLU A 372 8.56 3.61 30.49
N GLY A 373 7.64 3.63 31.45
CA GLY A 373 6.47 4.51 31.43
C GLY A 373 6.84 5.99 31.37
N HIS A 374 7.83 6.44 32.15
CA HIS A 374 8.35 7.81 32.09
C HIS A 374 9.02 8.12 30.76
N PHE A 375 9.79 7.18 30.20
CA PHE A 375 10.42 7.33 28.90
C PHE A 375 9.38 7.49 27.79
N MET A 376 8.34 6.65 27.80
CA MET A 376 7.21 6.78 26.87
C MET A 376 6.44 8.08 27.09
N GLY A 377 6.29 8.51 28.35
CA GLY A 377 5.72 9.82 28.69
C GLY A 377 6.53 11.00 28.15
N PHE A 378 7.85 10.91 28.14
CA PHE A 378 8.72 11.89 27.49
C PHE A 378 8.51 11.92 25.97
N LEU A 379 8.48 10.75 25.30
CA LEU A 379 8.20 10.68 23.86
C LEU A 379 6.81 11.22 23.50
N ALA A 380 5.82 10.96 24.35
CA ALA A 380 4.49 11.53 24.22
C ALA A 380 4.50 13.07 24.28
N ARG A 381 5.32 13.68 25.15
CA ARG A 381 5.49 15.13 25.20
C ARG A 381 6.18 15.66 23.96
N VAL A 382 7.18 14.95 23.43
CA VAL A 382 7.81 15.30 22.14
C VAL A 382 6.75 15.38 21.04
N LEU A 383 5.84 14.40 20.96
CA LEU A 383 4.72 14.44 20.02
C LEU A 383 3.83 15.66 20.22
N GLU A 384 3.41 15.94 21.46
CA GLU A 384 2.55 17.09 21.78
C GLU A 384 3.20 18.42 21.36
N GLU A 385 4.51 18.59 21.59
CA GLU A 385 5.25 19.76 21.15
C GLU A 385 5.32 19.87 19.62
N ARG A 386 5.57 18.75 18.92
CA ARG A 386 5.56 18.74 17.44
C ARG A 386 4.17 19.06 16.90
N VAL A 387 3.11 18.51 17.49
CA VAL A 387 1.73 18.83 17.10
C VAL A 387 1.44 20.33 17.30
N ARG A 388 1.89 20.94 18.39
CA ARG A 388 1.69 22.39 18.63
C ARG A 388 2.44 23.27 17.63
N GLY A 389 3.69 22.93 17.31
CA GLY A 389 4.51 23.68 16.36
C GLY A 389 4.09 23.45 14.91
N PHE A 390 3.88 22.20 14.53
CA PHE A 390 3.52 21.80 13.18
C PHE A 390 2.02 21.93 12.88
N ARG A 391 1.12 22.04 13.86
CA ARG A 391 -0.35 22.17 13.67
C ARG A 391 -0.89 21.32 12.49
N PRO A 392 -0.77 19.98 12.56
CA PRO A 392 -1.19 19.10 11.49
C PRO A 392 -2.72 19.13 11.30
N ASP A 393 -3.16 18.99 10.05
CA ASP A 393 -4.56 18.68 9.70
C ASP A 393 -4.86 17.19 9.93
N LEU A 394 -3.83 16.35 9.80
CA LEU A 394 -3.89 14.90 9.96
C LEU A 394 -2.67 14.41 10.75
N LEU A 395 -2.94 13.66 11.82
CA LEU A 395 -1.94 12.87 12.52
C LEU A 395 -2.07 11.40 12.10
N TRP A 396 -1.03 10.86 11.47
CA TRP A 396 -0.99 9.50 10.97
C TRP A 396 -0.05 8.64 11.81
N PHE A 397 -0.60 7.73 12.60
CA PHE A 397 0.18 6.78 13.39
C PHE A 397 0.42 5.47 12.64
N LEU A 398 1.61 4.91 12.82
CA LEU A 398 1.91 3.51 12.47
C LEU A 398 1.84 2.62 13.70
N ALA A 399 1.63 1.32 13.47
CA ALA A 399 1.73 0.31 14.52
C ALA A 399 2.99 0.48 15.37
N GLN A 400 2.83 0.25 16.68
CA GLN A 400 3.87 0.41 17.71
C GLN A 400 4.42 1.83 17.89
N ALA A 401 3.75 2.87 17.37
CA ALA A 401 4.05 4.24 17.76
C ALA A 401 3.87 4.42 19.28
N PRO A 402 4.70 5.26 19.95
CA PRO A 402 4.65 5.43 21.40
C PRO A 402 3.45 6.29 21.82
N VAL A 403 2.25 5.71 21.74
CA VAL A 403 0.97 6.39 21.97
C VAL A 403 0.10 5.58 22.93
N THR A 404 -0.70 6.28 23.73
CA THR A 404 -1.63 5.70 24.70
C THR A 404 -3.04 6.28 24.53
N PRO A 405 -4.10 5.58 24.97
CA PRO A 405 -5.47 6.10 24.91
C PRO A 405 -5.63 7.51 25.53
N PRO A 406 -5.07 7.83 26.72
CA PRO A 406 -5.16 9.19 27.26
C PRO A 406 -4.48 10.25 26.41
N LEU A 407 -3.37 9.91 25.73
CA LEU A 407 -2.70 10.83 24.81
C LEU A 407 -3.56 11.08 23.56
N LEU A 408 -4.13 10.04 22.97
CA LEU A 408 -5.02 10.17 21.81
C LEU A 408 -6.19 11.11 22.11
N ARG A 409 -6.87 10.93 23.25
CA ARG A 409 -7.98 11.80 23.66
C ARG A 409 -7.58 13.27 23.76
N ARG A 410 -6.36 13.57 24.25
CA ARG A 410 -5.84 14.96 24.29
C ARG A 410 -5.48 15.49 22.91
N LEU A 411 -4.93 14.65 22.03
CA LEU A 411 -4.57 15.03 20.67
C LEU A 411 -5.81 15.30 19.81
N LYS A 412 -6.92 14.56 20.02
CA LYS A 412 -8.20 14.81 19.35
C LYS A 412 -8.78 16.20 19.61
N GLN A 413 -8.39 16.84 20.70
CA GLN A 413 -8.80 18.22 20.99
C GLN A 413 -8.00 19.26 20.19
N GLN A 414 -6.90 18.86 19.56
CA GLN A 414 -5.93 19.74 18.91
C GLN A 414 -5.78 19.48 17.41
N VAL A 415 -6.03 18.24 16.98
CA VAL A 415 -5.85 17.78 15.59
C VAL A 415 -7.22 17.40 15.01
N PRO A 416 -7.61 17.92 13.84
CA PRO A 416 -8.92 17.63 13.24
C PRO A 416 -9.16 16.15 12.92
N LEU A 417 -8.10 15.42 12.55
CA LEU A 417 -8.21 14.03 12.12
C LEU A 417 -7.02 13.21 12.62
N ILE A 418 -7.30 12.10 13.29
CA ILE A 418 -6.31 11.13 13.72
C ILE A 418 -6.58 9.78 13.04
N ALA A 419 -5.60 9.31 12.27
CA ALA A 419 -5.60 7.99 11.66
C ALA A 419 -4.54 7.09 12.30
N TYR A 420 -4.84 5.80 12.38
CA TYR A 420 -3.90 4.79 12.84
C TYR A 420 -3.86 3.64 11.85
N TRP A 421 -2.67 3.26 11.38
CA TRP A 421 -2.50 2.10 10.51
C TRP A 421 -1.82 0.95 11.27
N PHE A 422 -2.65 -0.03 11.63
CA PHE A 422 -2.24 -1.23 12.34
C PHE A 422 -1.70 -2.27 11.36
N VAL A 423 -0.38 -2.26 11.20
CA VAL A 423 0.37 -3.13 10.27
C VAL A 423 0.98 -4.34 10.98
N GLU A 424 0.19 -5.01 11.82
CA GLU A 424 0.60 -6.16 12.63
C GLU A 424 -0.45 -7.27 12.58
N ASP A 425 -0.09 -8.45 13.09
CA ASP A 425 -1.05 -9.52 13.32
C ASP A 425 -1.93 -9.19 14.53
N PHE A 426 -3.24 -9.00 14.32
CA PHE A 426 -4.18 -8.58 15.36
C PHE A 426 -4.38 -9.63 16.47
N GLN A 427 -4.08 -10.91 16.19
CA GLN A 427 -4.16 -11.99 17.16
C GLN A 427 -2.92 -12.04 18.05
N VAL A 428 -1.76 -11.66 17.50
CA VAL A 428 -0.49 -11.64 18.23
C VAL A 428 -0.34 -10.36 19.05
N PHE A 429 -0.79 -9.22 18.54
CA PHE A 429 -0.62 -7.91 19.18
C PHE A 429 -1.96 -7.29 19.59
N PRO A 430 -2.52 -7.61 20.78
CA PRO A 430 -3.89 -7.27 21.15
C PRO A 430 -4.12 -5.79 21.52
N TYR A 431 -3.08 -4.96 21.54
CA TYR A 431 -3.15 -3.56 22.00
C TYR A 431 -4.05 -2.67 21.14
N TRP A 432 -4.40 -3.09 19.92
CA TRP A 432 -5.34 -2.38 19.06
C TRP A 432 -6.71 -2.19 19.72
N ARG A 433 -7.11 -3.07 20.65
CA ARG A 433 -8.39 -2.99 21.36
C ARG A 433 -8.55 -1.69 22.14
N ASP A 434 -7.44 -1.17 22.66
CA ASP A 434 -7.41 0.07 23.43
C ASP A 434 -7.23 1.31 22.55
N LEU A 435 -6.56 1.18 21.40
CA LEU A 435 -6.24 2.31 20.53
C LEU A 435 -7.30 2.59 19.46
N ALA A 436 -7.90 1.54 18.87
CA ALA A 436 -8.84 1.69 17.77
C ALA A 436 -10.09 2.54 18.12
N PRO A 437 -10.67 2.45 19.32
CA PRO A 437 -11.79 3.31 19.72
C PRO A 437 -11.42 4.79 19.86
N GLU A 438 -10.13 5.11 20.01
CA GLU A 438 -9.63 6.43 20.37
C GLU A 438 -9.14 7.25 19.15
N VAL A 439 -9.25 6.71 17.94
CA VAL A 439 -8.89 7.40 16.69
C VAL A 439 -10.10 7.60 15.79
N ASP A 440 -9.98 8.48 14.80
CA ASP A 440 -11.09 8.78 13.89
C ASP A 440 -11.19 7.78 12.75
N VAL A 441 -10.05 7.20 12.31
CA VAL A 441 -9.99 6.15 11.30
C VAL A 441 -8.93 5.11 11.66
N PHE A 442 -9.32 3.84 11.65
CA PHE A 442 -8.41 2.72 11.93
C PHE A 442 -8.21 1.85 10.68
N PHE A 443 -6.99 1.84 10.16
CA PHE A 443 -6.62 1.03 9.00
C PHE A 443 -5.99 -0.29 9.44
N VAL A 444 -6.30 -1.35 8.71
CA VAL A 444 -5.82 -2.72 8.97
C VAL A 444 -5.33 -3.39 7.70
N LEU A 445 -4.48 -4.39 7.85
CA LEU A 445 -4.03 -5.24 6.74
C LEU A 445 -4.70 -6.63 6.71
N GLN A 446 -5.66 -6.90 7.60
CA GLN A 446 -6.44 -8.14 7.68
C GLN A 446 -7.92 -7.78 7.69
N ARG A 447 -8.76 -8.52 6.96
CA ARG A 447 -10.21 -8.24 6.85
C ARG A 447 -10.99 -8.96 7.93
N GLU A 448 -11.45 -10.17 7.66
CA GLU A 448 -12.21 -10.96 8.62
C GLU A 448 -11.28 -12.01 9.27
N PRO A 449 -11.43 -12.27 10.58
CA PRO A 449 -12.49 -11.82 11.49
C PRO A 449 -12.25 -10.44 12.14
N PHE A 450 -11.19 -9.72 11.77
CA PHE A 450 -10.77 -8.50 12.46
C PHE A 450 -11.79 -7.35 12.35
N PHE A 451 -12.41 -7.18 11.19
CA PHE A 451 -13.52 -6.24 10.98
C PHE A 451 -14.68 -6.52 11.94
N GLY A 452 -15.06 -7.79 12.10
CA GLY A 452 -16.06 -8.19 13.09
C GLY A 452 -15.67 -7.80 14.53
N GLU A 453 -14.40 -7.97 14.91
CA GLU A 453 -13.95 -7.57 16.25
C GLU A 453 -13.94 -6.05 16.45
N LEU A 454 -13.52 -5.27 15.45
CA LEU A 454 -13.56 -3.81 15.47
C LEU A 454 -15.00 -3.29 15.59
N ALA A 455 -15.93 -3.87 14.81
CA ALA A 455 -17.35 -3.55 14.91
C ALA A 455 -17.92 -3.90 16.30
N GLY A 456 -17.51 -5.03 16.87
CA GLY A 456 -17.90 -5.45 18.22
C GLY A 456 -17.44 -4.48 19.32
N LEU A 457 -16.35 -3.76 19.11
CA LEU A 457 -15.88 -2.68 20.00
C LEU A 457 -16.51 -1.31 19.71
N GLY A 458 -17.41 -1.21 18.72
CA GLY A 458 -18.07 0.03 18.33
C GLY A 458 -17.20 0.98 17.49
N VAL A 459 -16.09 0.50 16.92
CA VAL A 459 -15.26 1.30 16.00
C VAL A 459 -16.05 1.53 14.71
N LYS A 460 -16.37 2.80 14.41
CA LYS A 460 -17.26 3.15 13.28
C LYS A 460 -16.54 3.27 11.94
N HIS A 461 -15.28 3.65 11.97
CA HIS A 461 -14.52 4.01 10.78
C HIS A 461 -13.24 3.18 10.76
N TYR A 462 -13.31 2.06 10.05
CA TYR A 462 -12.16 1.22 9.77
C TYR A 462 -12.16 0.83 8.31
N ALA A 463 -10.97 0.59 7.76
CA ALA A 463 -10.81 0.18 6.38
C ALA A 463 -9.60 -0.73 6.20
N PHE A 464 -9.70 -1.65 5.25
CA PHE A 464 -8.57 -2.42 4.79
C PHE A 464 -7.67 -1.52 3.94
N LEU A 465 -6.42 -1.34 4.37
CA LEU A 465 -5.39 -0.63 3.63
C LEU A 465 -4.25 -1.63 3.36
N PRO A 466 -4.12 -2.14 2.12
CA PRO A 466 -3.06 -3.08 1.80
C PRO A 466 -1.71 -2.39 1.88
N LEU A 467 -0.68 -3.19 2.18
CA LEU A 467 0.69 -2.73 2.03
C LEU A 467 1.05 -2.63 0.53
N ALA A 468 2.01 -1.76 0.23
CA ALA A 468 2.51 -1.56 -1.12
C ALA A 468 4.03 -1.35 -1.10
N ALA A 469 4.67 -1.72 -2.21
CA ALA A 469 6.08 -1.43 -2.44
C ALA A 469 6.29 0.08 -2.57
N ASP A 470 7.33 0.62 -1.94
CA ASP A 470 7.81 1.96 -2.24
C ASP A 470 8.77 1.90 -3.45
N PRO A 471 8.37 2.39 -4.65
CA PRO A 471 9.19 2.30 -5.85
C PRO A 471 10.46 3.15 -5.79
N ALA A 472 10.59 4.07 -4.83
CA ALA A 472 11.85 4.79 -4.60
C ALA A 472 12.92 3.88 -3.99
N ILE A 473 12.51 2.84 -3.26
CA ILE A 473 13.39 1.85 -2.61
C ILE A 473 13.43 0.56 -3.44
N TYR A 474 12.26 -0.05 -3.64
CA TYR A 474 12.09 -1.33 -4.30
C TYR A 474 11.97 -1.12 -5.80
N ARG A 475 13.12 -1.07 -6.46
CA ARG A 475 13.24 -0.84 -7.90
C ARG A 475 14.29 -1.77 -8.51
N PRO A 476 14.25 -1.99 -9.84
CA PRO A 476 15.33 -2.65 -10.55
C PRO A 476 16.66 -1.95 -10.28
N LEU A 477 17.68 -2.73 -9.92
CA LEU A 477 19.05 -2.27 -9.72
C LEU A 477 19.99 -2.99 -10.68
N GLU A 478 20.94 -2.25 -11.26
CA GLU A 478 22.10 -2.85 -11.91
C GLU A 478 23.09 -3.28 -10.83
N LEU A 479 23.27 -4.60 -10.71
CA LEU A 479 24.18 -5.20 -9.74
C LEU A 479 25.54 -5.44 -10.37
N THR A 480 26.60 -5.10 -9.65
CA THR A 480 27.97 -5.42 -10.02
C THR A 480 28.19 -6.95 -10.07
N PRO A 481 29.20 -7.45 -10.79
CA PRO A 481 29.51 -8.87 -10.81
C PRO A 481 29.77 -9.47 -9.43
N GLU A 482 30.34 -8.69 -8.51
CA GLU A 482 30.57 -9.10 -7.12
C GLU A 482 29.25 -9.22 -6.34
N GLU A 483 28.37 -8.22 -6.44
CA GLU A 483 27.04 -8.26 -5.81
C GLU A 483 26.19 -9.40 -6.35
N ARG A 484 26.22 -9.66 -7.66
CA ARG A 484 25.51 -10.80 -8.26
C ARG A 484 26.00 -12.13 -7.71
N ARG A 485 27.31 -12.31 -7.53
CA ARG A 485 27.86 -13.53 -6.90
C ARG A 485 27.49 -13.64 -5.41
N ARG A 486 27.59 -12.53 -4.67
CA ARG A 486 27.29 -12.49 -3.24
C ARG A 486 25.82 -12.78 -2.97
N TYR A 487 24.94 -12.02 -3.60
CA TYR A 487 23.51 -12.02 -3.28
C TYR A 487 22.69 -13.00 -4.11
N GLY A 488 23.17 -13.42 -5.28
CA GLY A 488 22.42 -14.27 -6.21
C GLY A 488 22.17 -15.68 -5.65
N SER A 489 20.97 -16.17 -5.89
CA SER A 489 20.54 -17.55 -5.65
C SER A 489 19.29 -17.89 -6.46
N ALA A 490 19.00 -19.18 -6.64
CA ALA A 490 17.74 -19.61 -7.22
C ALA A 490 16.54 -19.24 -6.33
N LEU A 491 16.65 -19.49 -5.02
CA LEU A 491 15.67 -19.12 -4.00
C LEU A 491 16.32 -18.20 -2.96
N SER A 492 15.63 -17.14 -2.57
CA SER A 492 16.10 -16.19 -1.55
C SER A 492 15.00 -15.92 -0.53
N PHE A 493 15.39 -15.81 0.74
CA PHE A 493 14.50 -15.36 1.80
C PHE A 493 15.17 -14.27 2.64
N VAL A 494 14.46 -13.18 2.92
CA VAL A 494 14.91 -12.12 3.84
C VAL A 494 13.93 -12.01 5.00
N GLY A 495 14.39 -12.36 6.21
CA GLY A 495 13.58 -12.23 7.42
C GLY A 495 14.05 -13.10 8.58
N ALA A 496 13.35 -12.95 9.71
CA ALA A 496 13.67 -13.69 10.92
C ALA A 496 13.20 -15.16 10.87
N GLY A 497 13.96 -16.05 11.51
CA GLY A 497 13.73 -17.49 11.53
C GLY A 497 12.60 -17.95 12.45
N TYR A 498 11.35 -17.52 12.24
CA TYR A 498 10.20 -18.00 13.03
C TYR A 498 9.99 -19.52 12.91
N ALA A 499 9.32 -20.12 13.91
CA ALA A 499 9.12 -21.57 13.98
C ALA A 499 8.54 -22.18 12.70
N ASN A 500 7.50 -21.54 12.12
CA ASN A 500 6.89 -22.00 10.88
C ASN A 500 7.85 -21.95 9.67
N ARG A 501 8.71 -20.92 9.60
CA ARG A 501 9.72 -20.76 8.55
C ARG A 501 10.85 -21.78 8.67
N ARG A 502 11.36 -21.99 9.88
CA ARG A 502 12.39 -23.00 10.18
C ARG A 502 11.95 -24.41 9.84
N GLN A 503 10.66 -24.69 9.97
CA GLN A 503 10.12 -25.99 9.57
C GLN A 503 9.91 -26.07 8.06
N PHE A 504 9.27 -25.06 7.46
CA PHE A 504 8.90 -25.09 6.04
C PHE A 504 10.12 -25.13 5.12
N PHE A 505 11.15 -24.32 5.39
CA PHE A 505 12.32 -24.23 4.50
C PHE A 505 13.23 -25.45 4.52
N GLN A 506 13.09 -26.37 5.50
CA GLN A 506 13.82 -27.64 5.45
C GLN A 506 13.44 -28.49 4.23
N GLY A 507 12.23 -28.30 3.69
CA GLY A 507 11.81 -28.95 2.44
C GLY A 507 12.44 -28.35 1.18
N LEU A 508 13.32 -27.35 1.31
CA LEU A 508 13.96 -26.63 0.20
C LEU A 508 15.50 -26.79 0.21
N LEU A 509 16.04 -27.73 1.01
CA LEU A 509 17.49 -27.93 1.16
C LEU A 509 18.16 -28.47 -0.11
N ASP A 510 17.39 -29.02 -1.04
CA ASP A 510 17.82 -29.50 -2.36
C ASP A 510 17.92 -28.39 -3.41
N TYR A 511 17.53 -27.16 -3.08
CA TYR A 511 17.63 -25.99 -3.95
C TYR A 511 18.83 -25.11 -3.56
N ASP A 512 19.29 -24.29 -4.52
CA ASP A 512 20.19 -23.17 -4.25
C ASP A 512 19.43 -22.06 -3.49
N LEU A 513 19.39 -22.23 -2.17
CA LEU A 513 18.66 -21.40 -1.22
C LEU A 513 19.62 -20.55 -0.39
N LYS A 514 19.39 -19.23 -0.38
CA LYS A 514 20.03 -18.29 0.56
C LYS A 514 19.00 -17.68 1.50
N ILE A 515 19.29 -17.76 2.79
CA ILE A 515 18.48 -17.20 3.88
C ILE A 515 19.26 -16.05 4.51
N TRP A 516 18.64 -14.88 4.60
CA TRP A 516 19.22 -13.67 5.18
C TRP A 516 18.35 -13.16 6.33
N GLY A 517 18.95 -12.81 7.46
CA GLY A 517 18.24 -12.26 8.63
C GLY A 517 18.52 -12.99 9.93
N SER A 518 17.91 -12.51 11.01
CA SER A 518 18.16 -12.95 12.39
C SER A 518 17.36 -14.17 12.84
N GLU A 519 17.67 -14.68 14.03
CA GLU A 519 16.85 -15.69 14.76
C GLU A 519 16.77 -17.06 14.06
N TRP A 520 17.76 -17.39 13.24
CA TRP A 520 17.95 -18.72 12.68
C TRP A 520 18.85 -19.55 13.58
N ASP A 521 18.52 -20.83 13.77
CA ASP A 521 19.40 -21.78 14.45
C ASP A 521 20.46 -22.29 13.47
N LEU A 522 21.68 -21.79 13.59
CA LEU A 522 22.80 -22.15 12.71
C LEU A 522 23.25 -23.62 12.87
N ARG A 523 22.81 -24.30 13.93
CA ARG A 523 23.08 -25.73 14.14
C ARG A 523 22.04 -26.63 13.48
N SER A 524 20.96 -26.04 12.95
CA SER A 524 19.93 -26.77 12.22
C SER A 524 20.39 -27.13 10.81
N PRO A 525 19.68 -28.03 10.10
CA PRO A 525 19.93 -28.30 8.69
C PRO A 525 19.89 -27.06 7.77
N LEU A 526 19.24 -25.98 8.21
CA LEU A 526 19.20 -24.71 7.48
C LEU A 526 20.43 -23.83 7.71
N GLY A 527 21.23 -24.12 8.73
CA GLY A 527 22.42 -23.32 9.09
C GLY A 527 23.35 -23.02 7.91
N PRO A 528 23.71 -24.00 7.06
CA PRO A 528 24.53 -23.77 5.87
C PRO A 528 23.92 -22.82 4.84
N MET A 529 22.59 -22.66 4.84
CA MET A 529 21.87 -21.75 3.92
C MET A 529 21.76 -20.33 4.49
N VAL A 530 22.01 -20.15 5.79
CA VAL A 530 21.95 -18.84 6.44
C VAL A 530 23.23 -18.05 6.16
N GLN A 531 23.05 -16.87 5.56
CA GLN A 531 24.13 -15.99 5.15
C GLN A 531 24.55 -15.06 6.30
N ASP A 532 25.81 -14.63 6.28
CA ASP A 532 26.40 -13.67 7.24
C ASP A 532 26.13 -14.01 8.72
N GLY A 533 26.08 -15.29 9.07
CA GLY A 533 25.83 -15.74 10.44
C GLY A 533 24.46 -15.36 10.99
N GLY A 534 23.50 -14.99 10.13
CA GLY A 534 22.16 -14.61 10.54
C GLY A 534 22.08 -13.21 11.14
N VAL A 535 22.86 -12.25 10.63
CA VAL A 535 22.71 -10.85 11.02
C VAL A 535 21.45 -10.22 10.41
N ARG A 536 20.95 -9.16 11.06
CA ARG A 536 19.82 -8.40 10.53
C ARG A 536 20.25 -7.66 9.26
N VAL A 537 19.46 -7.82 8.21
CA VAL A 537 19.72 -7.24 6.89
C VAL A 537 19.22 -5.80 6.80
N PRO A 538 20.06 -4.82 6.40
CA PRO A 538 19.62 -3.47 6.09
C PRO A 538 18.70 -3.43 4.85
N GLU A 539 17.81 -2.44 4.77
CA GLU A 539 16.86 -2.31 3.64
C GLU A 539 17.56 -2.21 2.28
N ALA A 540 18.67 -1.45 2.19
CA ALA A 540 19.44 -1.32 0.96
C ALA A 540 20.04 -2.66 0.46
N GLU A 541 20.43 -3.55 1.38
CA GLU A 541 20.92 -4.89 1.02
C GLU A 541 19.78 -5.84 0.68
N ALA A 542 18.65 -5.75 1.37
CA ALA A 542 17.46 -6.53 1.04
C ALA A 542 17.03 -6.30 -0.42
N VAL A 543 17.06 -5.05 -0.91
CA VAL A 543 16.75 -4.73 -2.31
C VAL A 543 17.75 -5.38 -3.28
N LYS A 544 19.04 -5.44 -2.94
CA LYS A 544 20.05 -6.13 -3.76
C LYS A 544 19.81 -7.65 -3.79
N ILE A 545 19.48 -8.23 -2.64
CA ILE A 545 19.09 -9.66 -2.54
C ILE A 545 17.88 -9.94 -3.43
N PHE A 546 16.86 -9.08 -3.39
CA PHE A 546 15.67 -9.25 -4.20
C PHE A 546 15.92 -9.14 -5.71
N ASN A 547 16.83 -8.24 -6.12
CA ASN A 547 17.25 -8.08 -7.52
C ASN A 547 18.17 -9.22 -8.00
N ALA A 548 18.93 -9.84 -7.10
CA ALA A 548 19.86 -10.91 -7.43
C ALA A 548 19.20 -12.30 -7.44
N GLY A 549 18.16 -12.49 -6.63
CA GLY A 549 17.42 -13.75 -6.49
C GLY A 549 16.49 -13.99 -7.68
N ARG A 550 16.42 -15.25 -8.14
CA ARG A 550 15.46 -15.63 -9.20
C ARG A 550 14.03 -15.72 -8.67
N ILE A 551 13.84 -16.23 -7.46
CA ILE A 551 12.55 -16.33 -6.76
C ILE A 551 12.73 -15.89 -5.31
N ASN A 552 12.09 -14.78 -4.94
CA ASN A 552 12.06 -14.28 -3.57
C ASN A 552 10.88 -14.90 -2.80
N LEU A 553 11.17 -15.62 -1.72
CA LEU A 553 10.18 -16.27 -0.89
C LEU A 553 9.57 -15.26 0.10
N ASN A 554 8.24 -15.15 0.15
CA ASN A 554 7.50 -14.44 1.19
C ASN A 554 6.64 -15.45 1.96
N LEU A 555 6.99 -15.68 3.23
CA LEU A 555 6.20 -16.50 4.15
C LEU A 555 5.95 -15.70 5.43
N HIS A 556 4.70 -15.39 5.74
CA HIS A 556 4.35 -14.68 6.96
C HIS A 556 4.79 -15.46 8.21
N SER A 557 5.21 -14.75 9.26
CA SER A 557 5.53 -15.37 10.55
C SER A 557 4.25 -15.90 11.19
N SER A 558 4.28 -17.14 11.67
CA SER A 558 3.18 -17.71 12.45
C SER A 558 3.75 -18.47 13.65
N PRO A 559 3.32 -18.15 14.89
CA PRO A 559 3.68 -18.91 16.07
C PRO A 559 2.79 -20.15 16.27
N TYR A 560 1.65 -20.26 15.57
CA TYR A 560 0.63 -21.28 15.79
C TYR A 560 0.50 -22.29 14.64
N CYS A 561 0.91 -21.95 13.41
CA CYS A 561 0.89 -22.88 12.27
C CYS A 561 2.26 -23.50 11.99
N ARG A 562 2.26 -24.77 11.59
CA ARG A 562 3.41 -25.42 10.98
C ARG A 562 3.40 -25.13 9.47
N GLY A 563 4.30 -24.27 9.01
CA GLY A 563 4.41 -23.86 7.60
C GLY A 563 3.52 -22.69 7.19
N ILE A 564 2.76 -22.85 6.10
CA ILE A 564 1.87 -21.81 5.56
C ILE A 564 0.61 -21.70 6.42
N ASN A 565 0.24 -20.49 6.83
CA ASN A 565 -1.03 -20.25 7.51
C ASN A 565 -2.18 -20.38 6.48
N PRO A 566 -3.07 -21.38 6.58
CA PRO A 566 -4.14 -21.59 5.61
C PRO A 566 -5.22 -20.50 5.65
N GLY A 567 -5.32 -19.75 6.76
CA GLY A 567 -6.24 -18.62 6.91
C GLY A 567 -5.55 -17.26 6.82
N GLY A 568 -4.28 -17.21 6.41
CA GLY A 568 -3.56 -15.94 6.26
C GLY A 568 -4.10 -15.16 5.06
N ASP A 569 -4.59 -13.94 5.29
CA ASP A 569 -5.16 -13.06 4.25
C ASP A 569 -4.24 -11.88 3.89
N TYR A 570 -2.96 -11.94 4.31
CA TYR A 570 -2.03 -10.82 4.17
C TYR A 570 -0.58 -11.26 3.91
N LEU A 571 0.18 -10.35 3.30
CA LEU A 571 1.59 -10.55 2.95
C LEU A 571 2.52 -9.98 4.02
N ASN A 572 3.70 -10.57 4.19
CA ASN A 572 4.70 -9.97 5.06
C ASN A 572 5.22 -8.66 4.44
N PRO A 573 5.24 -7.53 5.16
CA PRO A 573 5.62 -6.20 4.65
C PRO A 573 7.10 -6.08 4.20
N ARG A 574 7.89 -7.15 4.24
CA ARG A 574 9.33 -7.10 3.97
C ARG A 574 9.74 -7.56 2.57
N VAL A 575 8.85 -8.19 1.81
CA VAL A 575 9.15 -8.66 0.45
C VAL A 575 8.06 -8.13 -0.48
N PHE A 576 8.44 -7.15 -1.32
CA PHE A 576 7.63 -6.55 -2.37
C PHE A 576 8.29 -6.72 -3.72
#